data_AF-Q822T8-F1
#
_entry.id   AF-Q822T8-F1
#
_cell.length_a   1.000
_cell.length_b   1.000
_cell.length_c   1.000
_cell.angle_alpha   90.00
_cell.angle_beta   90.00
_cell.angle_gamma   90.00
#
_symmetry.space_group_name_H-M   'P 1'
#
loop_
_entity.id
_entity.type
_entity.pdbx_description
1 polymer ?
#
loop_
_entity_poly.entity_id
_entity_poly.type
_entity_poly.pdbx_seq_one_letter_code
_entity_poly.pdbx_strand_id
1 'polypeptide(L)'
;MSCNMTLPLVNLESSKLGYTLLSSEDKLSLYRGIHSHRCKGAPLVFIAGIVLVCSLVLILIGSMLVGYPLEGFSFALDVFLPFLFPGIFSLVLIVAPLFMYAFQHHKGALSKHKKLAESNYVQILNHCNSQKGKFTKKEVAAFVESQVLLPEYPQTFSCVTLLQTIEVIPHKDSPHASMHDGVISEGIDRAREDIYASADDKEKRDRLEAEEEEDRAAEVPQQDTSLGISSMLTQ
;
A
#
# COMPACT_ATOMS: atom_id res chain seq x y z
N MET A 1 -10.29 -32.13 -30.81
CA MET A 1 -10.67 -32.72 -29.51
C MET A 1 -9.73 -32.18 -28.45
N SER A 2 -10.30 -31.85 -27.27
CA SER A 2 -9.69 -31.34 -26.04
C SER A 2 -9.13 -29.91 -26.04
N CYS A 3 -9.42 -29.03 -25.07
CA CYS A 3 -10.54 -28.88 -24.14
C CYS A 3 -10.39 -27.47 -23.57
N ASN A 4 -11.42 -26.62 -23.72
CA ASN A 4 -11.56 -25.40 -22.94
C ASN A 4 -11.66 -25.78 -21.46
N MET A 5 -10.79 -25.21 -20.62
CA MET A 5 -11.02 -25.09 -19.18
C MET A 5 -10.91 -23.63 -18.77
N THR A 6 -11.89 -22.83 -19.18
CA THR A 6 -12.28 -21.65 -18.41
C THR A 6 -13.10 -22.15 -17.22
N LEU A 7 -12.42 -22.32 -16.08
CA LEU A 7 -13.10 -22.54 -14.80
C LEU A 7 -13.96 -21.31 -14.46
N PRO A 8 -15.26 -21.46 -14.19
CA PRO A 8 -16.11 -20.33 -13.82
C PRO A 8 -15.84 -19.98 -12.36
N LEU A 9 -15.15 -18.87 -12.14
CA LEU A 9 -15.03 -18.21 -10.83
C LEU A 9 -16.37 -17.51 -10.51
N VAL A 10 -17.41 -18.28 -10.18
CA VAL A 10 -18.74 -17.72 -9.86
C VAL A 10 -19.18 -18.17 -8.47
N ASN A 11 -19.33 -17.16 -7.61
CA ASN A 11 -20.05 -17.17 -6.33
C ASN A 11 -19.52 -18.07 -5.22
N LEU A 12 -18.49 -17.61 -4.50
CA LEU A 12 -18.32 -17.95 -3.09
C LEU A 12 -18.21 -16.67 -2.24
N GLU A 13 -19.14 -16.53 -1.30
CA GLU A 13 -19.16 -15.73 -0.05
C GLU A 13 -18.46 -14.35 0.01
N SER A 14 -18.41 -13.57 -1.08
CA SER A 14 -17.98 -12.15 -1.00
C SER A 14 -18.99 -11.23 -0.28
N SER A 15 -20.14 -11.77 0.15
CA SER A 15 -21.32 -11.02 0.60
C SER A 15 -21.11 -10.23 1.91
N LYS A 16 -20.17 -10.62 2.78
CA LYS A 16 -20.06 -9.99 4.11
C LYS A 16 -19.23 -8.71 4.16
N LEU A 17 -18.26 -8.47 3.27
CA LEU A 17 -17.42 -7.26 3.29
C LEU A 17 -17.86 -6.17 2.33
N GLY A 18 -18.77 -6.45 1.39
CA GLY A 18 -19.19 -5.48 0.36
C GLY A 18 -18.10 -5.14 -0.67
N TYR A 19 -16.99 -5.88 -0.68
CA TYR A 19 -15.90 -5.72 -1.65
C TYR A 19 -16.20 -6.49 -2.93
N THR A 20 -15.77 -5.92 -4.06
CA THR A 20 -15.98 -6.50 -5.39
C THR A 20 -14.71 -7.19 -5.88
N LEU A 21 -14.84 -8.44 -6.32
CA LEU A 21 -13.77 -9.14 -7.02
C LEU A 21 -13.67 -8.61 -8.46
N LEU A 22 -12.49 -8.15 -8.86
CA LEU A 22 -12.21 -7.60 -10.18
C LEU A 22 -11.52 -8.62 -11.09
N SER A 23 -11.81 -8.56 -12.38
CA SER A 23 -11.10 -9.30 -13.41
C SER A 23 -9.67 -8.76 -13.62
N SER A 24 -8.78 -9.55 -14.22
CA SER A 24 -7.42 -9.09 -14.54
C SER A 24 -7.41 -7.86 -15.46
N GLU A 25 -8.34 -7.79 -16.42
CA GLU A 25 -8.49 -6.63 -17.31
C GLU A 25 -8.89 -5.37 -16.53
N ASP A 26 -9.83 -5.50 -15.58
CA ASP A 26 -10.25 -4.40 -14.73
C ASP A 26 -9.11 -3.92 -13.83
N LYS A 27 -8.33 -4.86 -13.26
CA LYS A 27 -7.13 -4.54 -12.47
C LYS A 27 -6.06 -3.82 -13.30
N LEU A 28 -5.86 -4.20 -14.55
CA LEU A 28 -4.96 -3.48 -15.47
C LEU A 28 -5.49 -2.08 -15.78
N SER A 29 -6.81 -1.95 -15.99
CA SER A 29 -7.44 -0.64 -16.22
C SER A 29 -7.25 0.30 -15.01
N LEU A 30 -7.37 -0.24 -13.79
CA LEU A 30 -7.10 0.49 -12.55
C LEU A 30 -5.65 0.91 -12.46
N TYR A 31 -4.71 0.02 -12.74
CA TYR A 31 -3.27 0.33 -12.79
C TYR A 31 -2.99 1.49 -13.77
N ARG A 32 -3.48 1.41 -15.02
CA ARG A 32 -3.33 2.49 -16.01
C ARG A 32 -3.95 3.80 -15.52
N GLY A 33 -5.11 3.73 -14.87
CA GLY A 33 -5.77 4.87 -14.26
C GLY A 33 -4.94 5.51 -13.15
N ILE A 34 -4.39 4.70 -12.23
CA ILE A 34 -3.52 5.16 -11.15
C ILE A 34 -2.27 5.82 -11.72
N HIS A 35 -1.62 5.17 -12.69
CA HIS A 35 -0.43 5.70 -13.33
C HIS A 35 -0.71 7.04 -14.01
N SER A 36 -1.82 7.16 -14.74
CA SER A 36 -2.28 8.41 -15.35
C SER A 36 -2.49 9.53 -14.33
N HIS A 37 -3.10 9.24 -13.18
CA HIS A 37 -3.25 10.23 -12.10
C HIS A 37 -1.91 10.66 -11.51
N ARG A 38 -0.95 9.74 -11.34
CA ARG A 38 0.41 10.09 -10.86
C ARG A 38 1.16 10.95 -11.88
N CYS A 39 1.12 10.59 -13.16
CA CYS A 39 1.80 11.35 -14.22
C CYS A 39 1.24 12.76 -14.39
N LYS A 40 -0.06 12.97 -14.16
CA LYS A 40 -0.68 14.30 -14.20
C LYS A 40 -0.48 15.08 -12.90
N GLY A 41 -0.62 14.43 -11.75
CA GLY A 41 -0.60 15.05 -10.43
C GLY A 41 0.80 15.42 -9.93
N ALA A 42 1.79 14.54 -10.11
CA ALA A 42 3.13 14.73 -9.53
C ALA A 42 3.84 15.98 -10.06
N PRO A 43 3.89 16.26 -11.38
CA PRO A 43 4.53 17.48 -11.89
C PRO A 43 3.93 18.77 -11.33
N LEU A 44 2.61 18.78 -11.09
CA LEU A 44 1.91 19.94 -10.54
C LEU A 44 2.37 20.27 -9.11
N VAL A 45 2.63 19.26 -8.28
CA VAL A 45 3.18 19.46 -6.93
C VAL A 45 4.56 20.09 -7.00
N PHE A 46 5.42 19.63 -7.90
CA PHE A 46 6.76 20.20 -8.09
C PHE A 46 6.69 21.67 -8.55
N ILE A 47 5.87 21.97 -9.56
CA ILE A 47 5.69 23.32 -10.06
C ILE A 47 5.10 24.22 -8.97
N ALA A 48 4.06 23.76 -8.26
CA ALA A 48 3.46 24.50 -7.15
C ALA A 48 4.48 24.77 -6.03
N GLY A 49 5.35 23.81 -5.73
CA GLY A 49 6.41 23.95 -4.74
C GLY A 49 7.42 25.03 -5.12
N ILE A 50 7.87 25.06 -6.39
CA ILE A 50 8.78 26.12 -6.87
C ILE A 50 8.11 27.49 -6.75
N VAL A 51 6.88 27.64 -7.24
CA VAL A 51 6.15 28.91 -7.17
C VAL A 51 5.92 29.32 -5.71
N LEU A 52 5.59 28.38 -4.83
CA LEU A 52 5.44 28.63 -3.40
C LEU A 52 6.72 29.21 -2.80
N VAL A 53 7.87 28.59 -3.04
CA VAL A 53 9.16 29.07 -2.53
C VAL A 53 9.46 30.48 -3.05
N CYS A 54 9.28 30.73 -4.34
CA CYS A 54 9.46 32.07 -4.91
C CYS A 54 8.52 33.10 -4.27
N SER A 55 7.25 32.72 -4.05
CA SER A 55 6.24 33.59 -3.43
C SER A 55 6.62 33.93 -1.98
N LEU A 56 7.10 32.95 -1.22
CA LEU A 56 7.55 33.14 0.16
C LEU A 56 8.78 34.04 0.23
N VAL A 57 9.73 33.89 -0.70
CA VAL A 57 10.91 34.78 -0.79
C VAL A 57 10.48 36.21 -1.07
N LEU A 58 9.56 36.44 -2.02
CA LEU A 58 9.03 37.78 -2.30
C LEU A 58 8.34 38.38 -1.08
N ILE A 59 7.47 37.62 -0.41
CA ILE A 59 6.78 38.08 0.80
C ILE A 59 7.79 38.40 1.90
N LEU A 60 8.81 37.55 2.10
CA LEU A 60 9.85 37.77 3.10
C LEU A 60 10.61 39.07 2.85
N ILE A 61 11.08 39.28 1.61
CA ILE A 61 11.78 40.52 1.22
C ILE A 61 10.87 41.74 1.47
N GLY A 62 9.62 41.67 1.02
CA GLY A 62 8.64 42.71 1.25
C GLY A 62 8.43 43.00 2.73
N SER A 63 8.25 41.97 3.56
CA SER A 63 8.09 42.11 5.01
C SER A 63 9.30 42.74 5.69
N MET A 64 10.53 42.40 5.27
CA MET A 64 11.74 43.03 5.80
C MET A 64 11.80 44.53 5.45
N LEU A 65 11.45 44.89 4.22
CA LEU A 65 11.42 46.29 3.77
C LEU A 65 10.33 47.11 4.48
N VAL A 66 9.20 46.49 4.86
CA VAL A 66 8.18 47.15 5.71
C VAL A 66 8.72 47.39 7.12
N GLY A 67 9.46 46.44 7.69
CA GLY A 67 9.98 46.52 9.05
C GLY A 67 11.15 47.50 9.22
N TYR A 68 11.86 47.82 8.15
CA TYR A 68 12.98 48.76 8.15
C TYR A 68 12.86 49.77 6.99
N PRO A 69 11.94 50.74 7.10
CA PRO A 69 11.69 51.69 6.03
C PRO A 69 12.91 52.60 5.83
N LEU A 70 13.46 52.60 4.62
CA LEU A 70 14.51 53.53 4.22
C LEU A 70 13.89 54.92 4.00
N GLU A 71 14.61 55.99 4.36
CA GLU A 71 14.14 57.35 4.10
C GLU A 71 13.89 57.56 2.60
N GLY A 72 12.71 58.07 2.25
CA GLY A 72 12.30 58.31 0.86
C GLY A 72 11.64 57.12 0.15
N PHE A 73 11.49 55.95 0.80
CA PHE A 73 10.75 54.82 0.24
C PHE A 73 9.22 55.04 0.26
N SER A 74 8.57 54.75 -0.86
CA SER A 74 7.12 54.63 -0.97
C SER A 74 6.71 53.17 -0.73
N PHE A 75 5.94 52.92 0.32
CA PHE A 75 5.40 51.58 0.61
C PHE A 75 4.70 50.97 -0.61
N ALA A 76 3.87 51.76 -1.32
CA ALA A 76 3.07 51.25 -2.42
C ALA A 76 3.95 50.82 -3.62
N LEU A 77 4.91 51.66 -4.01
CA LEU A 77 5.70 51.46 -5.23
C LEU A 77 6.96 50.62 -5.01
N ASP A 78 7.59 50.74 -3.84
CA ASP A 78 8.91 50.16 -3.60
C ASP A 78 8.83 48.85 -2.79
N VAL A 79 7.67 48.56 -2.16
CA VAL A 79 7.51 47.38 -1.30
C VAL A 79 6.31 46.53 -1.69
N PHE A 80 5.12 47.12 -1.75
CA PHE A 80 3.88 46.38 -2.02
C PHE A 80 3.84 45.86 -3.46
N LEU A 81 3.91 46.74 -4.45
CA LEU A 81 3.81 46.36 -5.87
C LEU A 81 4.90 45.36 -6.34
N PRO A 82 6.19 45.50 -5.95
CA PRO A 82 7.24 44.62 -6.44
C PRO A 82 7.36 43.30 -5.67
N PHE A 83 6.96 43.26 -4.39
CA PHE A 83 7.21 42.09 -3.53
C PHE A 83 5.94 41.49 -2.94
N LEU A 84 5.20 42.25 -2.13
CA LEU A 84 4.06 41.70 -1.39
C LEU A 84 2.90 41.32 -2.30
N PHE A 85 2.53 42.19 -3.25
CA PHE A 85 1.44 41.96 -4.19
C PHE A 85 1.69 40.71 -5.06
N PRO A 86 2.79 40.60 -5.82
CA PRO A 86 3.03 39.42 -6.64
C PRO A 86 3.15 38.15 -5.81
N GLY A 87 3.78 38.21 -4.62
CA GLY A 87 3.90 37.06 -3.73
C GLY A 87 2.57 36.58 -3.15
N ILE A 88 1.70 37.49 -2.68
CA ILE A 88 0.36 37.12 -2.19
C ILE A 88 -0.51 36.62 -3.35
N PHE A 89 -0.45 37.28 -4.50
CA PHE A 89 -1.25 36.95 -5.67
C PHE A 89 -0.87 35.59 -6.25
N SER A 90 0.42 35.26 -6.32
CA SER A 90 0.89 33.93 -6.75
C SER A 90 0.47 32.84 -5.77
N LEU A 91 0.47 33.09 -4.46
CA LEU A 91 -0.05 32.13 -3.48
C LEU A 91 -1.52 31.80 -3.73
N VAL A 92 -2.36 32.82 -3.87
CA VAL A 92 -3.81 32.65 -3.95
C VAL A 92 -4.24 32.13 -5.32
N LEU A 93 -3.67 32.66 -6.42
CA LEU A 93 -4.15 32.34 -7.77
C LEU A 93 -3.39 31.23 -8.48
N ILE A 94 -2.16 30.92 -8.06
CA ILE A 94 -1.34 29.91 -8.75
C ILE A 94 -1.15 28.71 -7.83
N VAL A 95 -0.55 28.93 -6.65
CA VAL A 95 -0.15 27.86 -5.74
C VAL A 95 -1.36 27.09 -5.22
N ALA A 96 -2.37 27.79 -4.68
CA ALA A 96 -3.55 27.14 -4.12
C ALA A 96 -4.32 26.29 -5.16
N PRO A 97 -4.66 26.79 -6.37
CA PRO A 97 -5.30 25.98 -7.40
C PRO A 97 -4.48 24.78 -7.86
N LEU A 98 -3.16 24.94 -8.03
CA LEU A 98 -2.27 23.84 -8.40
C LEU A 98 -2.28 22.74 -7.34
N PHE A 99 -2.17 23.09 -6.06
CA PHE A 99 -2.24 22.10 -4.98
C PHE A 99 -3.62 21.44 -4.89
N MET A 100 -4.71 22.20 -5.04
CA MET A 100 -6.05 21.62 -5.07
C MET A 100 -6.20 20.61 -6.21
N TYR A 101 -5.73 20.95 -7.41
CA TYR A 101 -5.81 20.06 -8.56
C TYR A 101 -4.91 18.82 -8.40
N ALA A 102 -3.68 18.99 -7.91
CA ALA A 102 -2.79 17.88 -7.58
C ALA A 102 -3.41 16.95 -6.52
N PHE A 103 -4.06 17.52 -5.51
CA PHE A 103 -4.74 16.77 -4.47
C PHE A 103 -5.94 15.97 -4.99
N GLN A 104 -6.71 16.51 -5.94
CA GLN A 104 -7.77 15.76 -6.63
C GLN A 104 -7.20 14.55 -7.37
N HIS A 105 -6.08 14.71 -8.09
CA HIS A 105 -5.42 13.59 -8.75
C HIS A 105 -4.90 12.55 -7.76
N HIS A 106 -4.32 12.99 -6.64
CA HIS A 106 -3.87 12.11 -5.58
C HIS A 106 -5.02 11.31 -4.95
N LYS A 107 -6.13 11.97 -4.58
CA LYS A 107 -7.36 11.31 -4.09
C LYS A 107 -7.91 10.31 -5.12
N GLY A 108 -7.92 10.69 -6.40
CA GLY A 108 -8.36 9.82 -7.49
C GLY A 108 -7.49 8.57 -7.64
N ALA A 109 -6.16 8.70 -7.46
CA ALA A 109 -5.24 7.57 -7.44
C ALA A 109 -5.46 6.68 -6.21
N LEU A 110 -5.57 7.26 -5.02
CA LEU A 110 -5.81 6.55 -3.76
C LEU A 110 -7.11 5.73 -3.80
N SER A 111 -8.20 6.30 -4.31
CA SER A 111 -9.47 5.58 -4.43
C SER A 111 -9.36 4.36 -5.35
N LYS A 112 -8.64 4.48 -6.47
CA LYS A 112 -8.40 3.34 -7.38
C LYS A 112 -7.50 2.29 -6.75
N HIS A 113 -6.46 2.74 -6.05
CA HIS A 113 -5.56 1.89 -5.27
C HIS A 113 -6.32 1.09 -4.21
N LYS A 114 -7.22 1.74 -3.46
CA LYS A 114 -8.08 1.09 -2.47
C LYS A 114 -8.97 0.01 -3.10
N LYS A 115 -9.62 0.30 -4.22
CA LYS A 115 -10.44 -0.69 -4.95
C LYS A 115 -9.62 -1.91 -5.41
N LEU A 116 -8.41 -1.67 -5.90
CA LEU A 116 -7.50 -2.75 -6.28
C LEU A 116 -7.08 -3.58 -5.06
N ALA A 117 -6.75 -2.93 -3.96
CA ALA A 117 -6.38 -3.57 -2.70
C ALA A 117 -7.51 -4.43 -2.13
N GLU A 118 -8.73 -3.90 -2.07
CA GLU A 118 -9.94 -4.62 -1.64
C GLU A 118 -10.18 -5.86 -2.51
N SER A 119 -10.09 -5.72 -3.84
CA SER A 119 -10.22 -6.86 -4.76
C SER A 119 -9.14 -7.92 -4.57
N ASN A 120 -7.89 -7.52 -4.31
CA ASN A 120 -6.79 -8.44 -4.08
C ASN A 120 -7.01 -9.22 -2.78
N TYR A 121 -7.39 -8.52 -1.71
CA TYR A 121 -7.72 -9.14 -0.43
C TYR A 121 -8.84 -10.17 -0.58
N VAL A 122 -9.95 -9.83 -1.26
CA VAL A 122 -11.04 -10.78 -1.51
C VAL A 122 -10.57 -12.00 -2.30
N GLN A 123 -9.71 -11.82 -3.30
CA GLN A 123 -9.18 -12.92 -4.08
C GLN A 123 -8.35 -13.88 -3.22
N ILE A 124 -7.48 -13.35 -2.35
CA ILE A 124 -6.66 -14.14 -1.43
C ILE A 124 -7.56 -14.84 -0.39
N LEU A 125 -8.48 -14.10 0.22
CA LEU A 125 -9.40 -14.65 1.21
C LEU A 125 -10.26 -15.78 0.63
N ASN A 126 -10.80 -15.61 -0.58
CA ASN A 126 -11.55 -16.65 -1.26
C ASN A 126 -10.70 -17.89 -1.54
N HIS A 127 -9.44 -17.70 -1.91
CA HIS A 127 -8.51 -18.80 -2.08
C HIS A 127 -8.28 -19.55 -0.76
N CYS A 128 -8.04 -18.82 0.34
CA CYS A 128 -7.89 -19.40 1.67
C CYS A 128 -9.14 -20.14 2.14
N ASN A 129 -10.34 -19.60 1.91
CA ASN A 129 -11.59 -20.26 2.28
C ASN A 129 -11.88 -21.50 1.42
N SER A 130 -11.37 -21.55 0.18
CA SER A 130 -11.66 -22.63 -0.76
C SER A 130 -10.85 -23.91 -0.53
N GLN A 131 -9.70 -23.85 0.14
CA GLN A 131 -8.90 -25.04 0.42
C GLN A 131 -9.22 -25.63 1.80
N LYS A 132 -9.12 -26.95 1.91
CA LYS A 132 -9.32 -27.69 3.15
C LYS A 132 -7.97 -27.87 3.86
N GLY A 133 -7.70 -27.10 4.92
CA GLY A 133 -6.50 -27.29 5.73
C GLY A 133 -6.02 -26.02 6.46
N LYS A 134 -4.91 -26.15 7.20
CA LYS A 134 -4.16 -24.99 7.69
C LYS A 134 -3.33 -24.44 6.54
N PHE A 135 -3.46 -23.14 6.29
CA PHE A 135 -2.61 -22.42 5.34
C PHE A 135 -1.31 -21.98 5.98
N THR A 136 -0.22 -22.11 5.25
CA THR A 136 1.06 -21.52 5.61
C THR A 136 1.22 -20.15 4.95
N LYS A 137 1.99 -19.26 5.58
CA LYS A 137 2.37 -17.96 5.01
C LYS A 137 3.06 -18.09 3.64
N LYS A 138 3.79 -19.20 3.41
CA LYS A 138 4.51 -19.51 2.17
C LYS A 138 3.55 -19.81 1.00
N GLU A 139 2.52 -20.61 1.25
CA GLU A 139 1.50 -20.92 0.23
C GLU A 139 0.72 -19.66 -0.19
N VAL A 140 0.37 -18.81 0.78
CA VAL A 140 -0.26 -17.52 0.49
C VAL A 140 0.65 -16.64 -0.35
N ALA A 141 1.93 -16.52 0.01
CA ALA A 141 2.89 -15.73 -0.75
C ALA A 141 3.03 -16.21 -2.20
N ALA A 142 3.14 -17.53 -2.40
CA ALA A 142 3.20 -18.12 -3.74
C ALA A 142 1.92 -17.86 -4.56
N PHE A 143 0.74 -17.91 -3.92
CA PHE A 143 -0.51 -17.55 -4.59
C PHE A 143 -0.56 -16.06 -4.95
N VAL A 144 -0.07 -15.18 -4.07
CA VAL A 144 0.00 -13.74 -4.32
C VAL A 144 0.89 -13.44 -5.53
N GLU A 145 2.08 -14.02 -5.59
CA GLU A 145 3.02 -13.83 -6.69
C GLU A 145 2.47 -14.36 -8.03
N SER A 146 1.76 -15.50 -8.01
CA SER A 146 1.33 -16.18 -9.23
C SER A 146 -0.04 -15.75 -9.77
N GLN A 147 -0.98 -15.36 -8.91
CA GLN A 147 -2.39 -15.16 -9.28
C GLN A 147 -2.95 -13.78 -8.90
N VAL A 148 -2.34 -13.06 -7.95
CA VAL A 148 -2.86 -11.77 -7.47
C VAL A 148 -2.10 -10.62 -8.12
N LEU A 149 -0.77 -10.71 -8.17
CA LEU A 149 0.07 -9.76 -8.87
C LEU A 149 0.05 -10.04 -10.37
N LEU A 150 -0.15 -9.00 -11.16
CA LEU A 150 -0.12 -9.10 -12.60
C LEU A 150 1.31 -8.92 -13.12
N PRO A 151 1.75 -9.73 -14.11
CA PRO A 151 3.11 -9.64 -14.65
C PRO A 151 3.40 -8.30 -15.34
N GLU A 152 2.36 -7.56 -15.76
CA GLU A 152 2.50 -6.23 -16.35
C GLU A 152 2.82 -5.14 -15.32
N TYR A 153 2.74 -5.44 -14.02
CA TYR A 153 3.02 -4.46 -12.98
C TYR A 153 4.52 -4.28 -12.77
N PRO A 154 5.01 -3.02 -12.70
CA PRO A 154 6.37 -2.79 -12.25
C PRO A 154 6.51 -3.18 -10.78
N GLN A 155 7.68 -3.69 -10.38
CA GLN A 155 7.97 -4.14 -9.01
C GLN A 155 7.57 -3.13 -7.94
N THR A 156 7.84 -1.84 -8.17
CA THR A 156 7.47 -0.74 -7.26
C THR A 156 5.96 -0.61 -7.08
N PHE A 157 5.18 -0.80 -8.15
CA PHE A 157 3.73 -0.78 -8.06
C PHE A 157 3.19 -2.02 -7.35
N SER A 158 3.74 -3.20 -7.64
CA SER A 158 3.39 -4.44 -6.94
C SER A 158 3.62 -4.29 -5.44
N CYS A 159 4.79 -3.80 -5.02
CA CYS A 159 5.12 -3.56 -3.61
C CYS A 159 4.14 -2.60 -2.93
N VAL A 160 3.81 -1.46 -3.57
CA VAL A 160 2.85 -0.49 -3.01
C VAL A 160 1.44 -1.08 -2.95
N THR A 161 1.06 -1.89 -3.93
CA THR A 161 -0.26 -2.52 -3.99
C THR A 161 -0.42 -3.53 -2.87
N LEU A 162 0.59 -4.37 -2.62
CA LEU A 162 0.60 -5.30 -1.49
C LEU A 162 0.48 -4.58 -0.14
N LEU A 163 1.22 -3.50 0.05
CA LEU A 163 1.13 -2.69 1.28
C LEU A 163 -0.29 -2.18 1.52
N GLN A 164 -0.94 -1.67 0.48
CA GLN A 164 -2.34 -1.24 0.57
C GLN A 164 -3.32 -2.39 0.76
N THR A 165 -3.00 -3.58 0.22
CA THR A 165 -3.79 -4.79 0.47
C THR A 165 -3.75 -5.17 1.96
N ILE A 166 -2.63 -4.98 2.65
CA ILE A 166 -2.56 -5.18 4.11
C ILE A 166 -3.45 -4.16 4.84
N GLU A 167 -3.42 -2.89 4.42
CA GLU A 167 -4.22 -1.82 5.07
C GLU A 167 -5.74 -2.03 4.99
N VAL A 168 -6.23 -2.84 4.03
CA VAL A 168 -7.67 -3.14 3.89
C VAL A 168 -8.08 -4.43 4.61
N ILE A 169 -7.16 -5.17 5.21
CA ILE A 169 -7.48 -6.35 6.02
C ILE A 169 -8.28 -5.87 7.25
N PRO A 170 -9.45 -6.46 7.56
CA PRO A 170 -10.21 -6.11 8.74
C PRO A 170 -9.40 -6.26 10.03
N HIS A 171 -9.59 -5.35 10.98
CA HIS A 171 -9.01 -5.51 12.32
C HIS A 171 -9.57 -6.76 13.00
N LYS A 172 -8.75 -7.42 13.85
CA LYS A 172 -9.10 -8.68 14.54
C LYS A 172 -10.42 -8.63 15.31
N ASP A 173 -10.77 -7.48 15.86
CA ASP A 173 -12.01 -7.27 16.64
C ASP A 173 -13.22 -6.84 15.78
N SER A 174 -13.05 -6.78 14.45
CA SER A 174 -14.11 -6.40 13.51
C SER A 174 -15.10 -7.54 13.30
N PRO A 175 -16.42 -7.25 13.13
CA PRO A 175 -17.40 -8.26 12.72
C PRO A 175 -17.09 -8.88 11.34
N HIS A 176 -16.18 -8.28 10.58
CA HIS A 176 -15.73 -8.74 9.27
C HIS A 176 -14.40 -9.49 9.31
N ALA A 177 -13.80 -9.69 10.49
CA ALA A 177 -12.55 -10.42 10.62
C ALA A 177 -12.72 -11.88 10.19
N SER A 178 -11.73 -12.40 9.45
CA SER A 178 -11.60 -13.81 9.11
C SER A 178 -10.52 -14.47 9.95
N MET A 179 -10.67 -15.77 10.18
CA MET A 179 -9.63 -16.59 10.83
C MET A 179 -8.31 -16.63 10.04
N HIS A 180 -8.35 -16.29 8.74
CA HIS A 180 -7.19 -16.29 7.86
C HIS A 180 -6.43 -14.95 7.83
N ASP A 181 -6.96 -13.88 8.41
CA ASP A 181 -6.41 -12.52 8.26
C ASP A 181 -4.95 -12.39 8.69
N GLY A 182 -4.57 -13.08 9.77
CA GLY A 182 -3.18 -13.12 10.24
C GLY A 182 -2.24 -13.75 9.23
N VAL A 183 -2.59 -14.95 8.72
CA VAL A 183 -1.78 -15.69 7.74
C VAL A 183 -1.76 -14.95 6.40
N ILE A 184 -2.86 -14.29 6.02
CA ILE A 184 -2.94 -13.45 4.83
C ILE A 184 -1.97 -12.28 4.94
N SER A 185 -1.95 -11.56 6.07
CA SER A 185 -1.02 -10.46 6.30
C SER A 185 0.44 -10.92 6.20
N GLU A 186 0.79 -12.01 6.89
CA GLU A 186 2.15 -12.57 6.87
C GLU A 186 2.57 -13.04 5.46
N GLY A 187 1.65 -13.65 4.72
CA GLY A 187 1.89 -14.07 3.34
C GLY A 187 2.08 -12.90 2.38
N ILE A 188 1.32 -11.81 2.55
CA ILE A 188 1.50 -10.59 1.76
C ILE A 188 2.83 -9.91 2.09
N ASP A 189 3.21 -9.83 3.36
CA ASP A 189 4.51 -9.28 3.78
C ASP A 189 5.67 -10.10 3.18
N ARG A 190 5.58 -11.44 3.24
CA ARG A 190 6.57 -12.30 2.58
C ARG A 190 6.64 -12.04 1.07
N ALA A 191 5.49 -12.05 0.38
CA ALA A 191 5.44 -11.79 -1.06
C ALA A 191 6.05 -10.42 -1.42
N ARG A 192 5.88 -9.42 -0.54
CA ARG A 192 6.46 -8.09 -0.72
C ARG A 192 7.98 -8.10 -0.60
N GLU A 193 8.54 -8.82 0.38
CA GLU A 193 9.99 -9.00 0.50
C GLU A 193 10.56 -9.74 -0.71
N ASP A 194 9.80 -10.70 -1.22
CA ASP A 194 10.17 -11.54 -2.35
C ASP A 194 10.17 -10.81 -3.70
N ILE A 195 9.53 -9.63 -3.83
CA ILE A 195 9.58 -8.80 -5.05
C ILE A 195 11.01 -8.35 -5.39
N TYR A 196 11.83 -8.08 -4.37
CA TYR A 196 13.20 -7.58 -4.53
C TYR A 196 14.27 -8.60 -4.15
N ALA A 197 13.88 -9.77 -3.65
CA ALA A 197 14.81 -10.83 -3.30
C ALA A 197 15.34 -11.56 -4.55
N SER A 198 16.62 -11.92 -4.54
CA SER A 198 17.18 -12.82 -5.55
C SER A 198 16.66 -14.25 -5.33
N ALA A 199 16.76 -15.11 -6.35
CA ALA A 199 16.38 -16.52 -6.23
C ALA A 199 17.18 -17.22 -5.11
N ASP A 200 18.48 -16.92 -5.00
CA ASP A 200 19.36 -17.46 -3.98
C ASP A 200 18.95 -17.01 -2.56
N ASP A 201 18.53 -15.75 -2.41
CA ASP A 201 18.05 -15.23 -1.12
C ASP A 201 16.73 -15.88 -0.69
N LYS A 202 15.85 -16.16 -1.66
CA LYS A 202 14.59 -16.90 -1.41
C LYS A 202 14.89 -18.33 -0.97
N GLU A 203 15.76 -19.04 -1.70
CA GLU A 203 16.13 -20.43 -1.38
C GLU A 203 16.80 -20.53 -0.01
N LYS A 204 17.74 -19.63 0.29
CA LYS A 204 18.41 -19.60 1.60
C LYS A 204 17.42 -19.42 2.74
N ARG A 205 16.44 -18.53 2.58
CA ARG A 205 15.42 -18.25 3.59
C ARG A 205 14.47 -19.43 3.77
N ASP A 206 14.02 -20.01 2.65
CA ASP A 206 13.17 -21.20 2.65
C ASP A 206 13.85 -22.37 3.38
N ARG A 207 15.16 -22.53 3.19
CA ARG A 207 15.95 -23.55 3.88
C ARG A 207 16.05 -23.28 5.38
N LEU A 208 16.36 -22.05 5.78
CA LEU A 208 16.46 -21.67 7.20
C LEU A 208 15.12 -21.86 7.93
N GLU A 209 14.01 -21.48 7.31
CA GLU A 209 12.69 -21.68 7.91
C GLU A 209 12.31 -23.16 8.00
N ALA A 210 12.71 -23.99 7.03
CA ALA A 210 12.50 -25.44 7.10
C ALA A 210 13.33 -26.08 8.23
N GLU A 211 14.59 -25.66 8.40
CA GLU A 211 15.46 -26.09 9.51
C GLU A 211 14.84 -25.67 10.87
N GLU A 212 14.34 -24.44 11.00
CA GLU A 212 13.66 -23.98 12.22
C GLU A 212 12.34 -24.71 12.51
N GLU A 213 11.57 -25.09 11.48
CA GLU A 213 10.34 -25.88 11.65
C GLU A 213 10.64 -27.33 12.06
N GLU A 214 11.71 -27.93 11.53
CA GLU A 214 12.19 -29.25 11.95
C GLU A 214 12.67 -29.24 13.41
N ASP A 215 13.45 -28.24 13.80
CA ASP A 215 13.92 -28.08 15.19
C ASP A 215 12.75 -27.91 16.17
N ARG A 216 11.76 -27.06 15.82
CA ARG A 216 10.55 -26.91 16.64
C ARG A 216 9.73 -28.19 16.73
N ALA A 217 9.61 -28.95 15.64
CA ALA A 217 8.91 -30.22 15.65
C ALA A 217 9.65 -31.28 16.50
N ALA A 218 10.98 -31.20 16.56
CA ALA A 218 11.83 -32.06 17.37
C ALA A 218 11.86 -31.70 18.87
N GLU A 219 11.49 -30.47 19.26
CA GLU A 219 11.37 -30.04 20.66
C GLU A 219 10.02 -30.41 21.32
N VAL A 220 8.94 -30.57 20.54
CA VAL A 220 7.59 -30.94 21.03
C VAL A 220 7.51 -32.30 21.78
N PRO A 221 8.35 -33.33 21.53
CA PRO A 221 8.28 -34.60 22.28
C PRO A 221 8.68 -34.51 23.76
N GLN A 222 9.33 -33.43 24.24
CA GLN A 222 9.86 -33.36 25.62
C GLN A 222 8.94 -32.69 26.64
N GLN A 223 7.89 -31.97 26.25
CA GLN A 223 7.01 -31.29 27.20
C GLN A 223 5.89 -32.18 27.76
N ASP A 224 5.44 -33.18 27.02
CA ASP A 224 4.38 -34.11 27.48
C ASP A 224 4.91 -35.25 28.37
N THR A 225 6.21 -35.53 28.38
CA THR A 225 6.81 -36.55 29.26
C THR A 225 7.22 -36.02 30.64
N SER A 226 7.32 -34.69 30.82
CA SER A 226 7.72 -34.10 32.10
C SER A 226 6.55 -33.91 33.10
N LEU A 227 5.28 -33.92 32.63
CA LEU A 227 4.11 -33.77 33.51
C LEU A 227 3.52 -35.11 33.99
N GLY A 228 3.96 -36.25 33.42
CA GLY A 228 3.44 -37.58 33.74
C GLY A 228 4.15 -38.34 34.87
N ILE A 229 5.32 -37.88 35.34
CA ILE A 229 6.14 -38.66 36.30
C ILE A 229 6.02 -38.16 37.75
N SER A 230 5.40 -37.00 38.01
CA SER A 230 5.40 -36.41 39.35
C SER A 230 4.21 -36.76 40.26
N SER A 231 3.29 -37.66 39.87
CA SER A 231 2.10 -38.00 40.69
C SER A 231 2.09 -39.41 41.30
N MET A 232 3.20 -40.14 41.29
CA MET A 232 3.27 -41.52 41.83
C MET A 232 4.29 -41.73 42.96
N LEU A 233 4.63 -40.68 43.71
CA LEU A 233 5.59 -40.77 44.81
C LEU A 233 5.17 -39.93 46.03
N THR A 234 4.01 -40.24 46.60
CA THR A 234 3.71 -40.01 48.03
C THR A 234 2.72 -41.06 48.48
N GLN A 235 3.24 -42.13 49.09
CA GLN A 235 2.53 -43.02 49.99
C GLN A 235 3.13 -42.84 51.38
#